data_AF-A0A9P6XW47-F1
#
_entry.id   AF-A0A9P6XW47-F1
#
_cell.length_a   1.000
_cell.length_b   1.000
_cell.length_c   1.000
_cell.angle_alpha   90.00
_cell.angle_beta   90.00
_cell.angle_gamma   90.00
#
_symmetry.space_group_name_H-M   'P 1'
#
loop_
_entity.id
_entity.type
_entity.pdbx_description
1 polymer ?
#
loop_
_entity_poly.entity_id
_entity_poly.type
_entity_poly.pdbx_seq_one_letter_code
_entity_poly.pdbx_strand_id
1 'polypeptide(L)'
;MQWAARANEAYRVLRDPLLRARYLCEQAGIDLQTESNTSMDTAFLMQQMTWREMLDDARDDADALAALKTEVVAARTAMRATLTRLLDNERDYATAGLKIREWMFVEKLAEELAHAQPAG
;
A
#
# COMPACT_ATOMS: atom_id res chain seq x y z
N MET A 1 -22.98 -1.16 -24.71
CA MET A 1 -21.83 -0.45 -24.10
C MET A 1 -21.68 -0.67 -22.60
N GLN A 2 -22.75 -0.78 -21.80
CA GLN A 2 -22.65 -0.96 -20.34
C GLN A 2 -21.89 -2.23 -19.89
N TRP A 3 -22.03 -3.34 -20.61
CA TRP A 3 -21.33 -4.60 -20.28
C TRP A 3 -19.82 -4.52 -20.47
N ALA A 4 -19.35 -3.82 -21.52
CA ALA A 4 -17.93 -3.61 -21.75
C ALA A 4 -17.30 -2.74 -20.65
N ALA A 5 -18.01 -1.70 -20.21
CA ALA A 5 -17.55 -0.84 -19.10
C ALA A 5 -17.40 -1.64 -17.79
N ARG A 6 -18.39 -2.48 -17.45
CA ARG A 6 -18.32 -3.35 -16.26
C ARG A 6 -17.18 -4.36 -16.33
N ALA A 7 -16.96 -4.97 -17.49
CA ALA A 7 -15.86 -5.91 -17.69
C ALA A 7 -14.50 -5.23 -17.51
N ASN A 8 -14.32 -4.02 -18.05
CA ASN A 8 -13.09 -3.24 -17.89
C ASN A 8 -12.84 -2.83 -16.43
N GLU A 9 -13.90 -2.46 -15.71
CA GLU A 9 -13.81 -2.13 -14.30
C GLU A 9 -13.39 -3.34 -13.45
N ALA A 10 -14.04 -4.49 -13.65
CA ALA A 10 -13.66 -5.72 -12.98
C ALA A 10 -12.20 -6.09 -13.29
N TYR A 11 -11.78 -5.96 -14.54
CA TYR A 11 -10.39 -6.19 -14.93
C TYR A 11 -9.42 -5.25 -14.20
N ARG A 12 -9.72 -3.95 -14.14
CA ARG A 12 -8.89 -2.96 -13.45
C ARG A 12 -8.75 -3.29 -11.95
N VAL A 13 -9.87 -3.57 -11.28
CA VAL A 13 -9.89 -3.94 -9.85
C VAL A 13 -9.12 -5.22 -9.62
N LEU A 14 -9.36 -6.25 -10.43
CA LEU A 14 -8.73 -7.54 -10.25
C LEU A 14 -7.29 -7.58 -10.75
N ARG A 15 -6.80 -6.63 -11.55
CA ARG A 15 -5.40 -6.60 -12.00
C ARG A 15 -4.49 -5.96 -10.96
N ASP A 16 -4.96 -4.90 -10.29
CA ASP A 16 -4.19 -4.21 -9.27
C ASP A 16 -4.22 -4.98 -7.93
N PRO A 17 -3.06 -5.31 -7.33
CA PRO A 17 -3.03 -6.10 -6.09
C PRO A 17 -3.72 -5.43 -4.90
N LEU A 18 -3.62 -4.11 -4.76
CA LEU A 18 -4.22 -3.37 -3.64
C LEU A 18 -5.73 -3.28 -3.82
N LEU A 19 -6.21 -2.95 -5.03
CA LEU A 19 -7.64 -2.93 -5.32
C LEU A 19 -8.26 -4.32 -5.18
N ARG A 20 -7.55 -5.37 -5.63
CA ARG A 20 -7.99 -6.75 -5.46
C ARG A 20 -8.10 -7.13 -3.98
N ALA A 21 -7.09 -6.81 -3.16
CA ALA A 21 -7.11 -7.09 -1.73
C ALA A 21 -8.28 -6.37 -1.03
N ARG A 22 -8.49 -5.08 -1.34
CA ARG A 22 -9.65 -4.31 -0.86
C ARG A 22 -10.97 -4.98 -1.23
N TYR A 23 -11.12 -5.33 -2.51
CA TYR A 23 -12.33 -5.96 -3.01
C TYR A 23 -12.62 -7.28 -2.28
N LEU A 24 -11.60 -8.12 -2.04
CA LEU A 24 -11.77 -9.37 -1.29
C LEU A 24 -12.25 -9.15 0.15
N CYS A 25 -11.71 -8.14 0.85
CA CYS A 25 -12.19 -7.77 2.18
C CYS A 25 -13.64 -7.27 2.16
N GLU A 26 -14.01 -6.42 1.19
CA GLU A 26 -15.37 -5.93 1.02
C GLU A 26 -16.36 -7.09 0.75
N GLN A 27 -15.99 -8.05 -0.09
CA GLN A 27 -16.79 -9.26 -0.34
C GLN A 27 -16.96 -10.14 0.92
N ALA A 28 -16.02 -10.08 1.85
CA ALA A 28 -16.11 -10.74 3.15
C ALA A 28 -16.90 -9.93 4.20
N GLY A 29 -17.47 -8.78 3.84
CA GLY A 29 -18.23 -7.91 4.73
C GLY A 29 -17.36 -7.04 5.65
N ILE A 30 -16.06 -6.92 5.36
CA ILE A 30 -15.17 -6.03 6.11
C ILE A 30 -15.24 -4.63 5.53
N ASP A 31 -15.76 -3.71 6.33
CA ASP A 31 -15.66 -2.29 6.03
C ASP A 31 -14.27 -1.77 6.43
N LEU A 32 -13.49 -1.41 5.42
CA LEU A 32 -12.14 -0.91 5.63
C LEU A 32 -12.11 0.47 6.29
N GLN A 33 -13.22 1.22 6.29
CA GLN A 33 -13.33 2.54 6.91
C GLN A 33 -12.14 3.44 6.53
N THR A 34 -11.74 3.43 5.24
CA THR A 34 -10.45 4.01 4.80
C THR A 34 -10.35 5.53 4.97
N GLU A 35 -11.48 6.20 5.21
CA GLU A 35 -11.55 7.65 5.44
C GLU A 35 -11.80 8.02 6.92
N SER A 36 -12.34 7.09 7.72
CA SER A 36 -12.83 7.35 9.09
C SER A 36 -12.00 6.65 10.18
N ASN A 37 -11.40 5.50 9.87
CA ASN A 37 -10.60 4.73 10.81
C ASN A 37 -9.11 4.98 10.57
N THR A 38 -8.51 5.83 11.41
CA THR A 38 -7.08 6.16 11.41
C THR A 38 -6.27 5.29 12.36
N SER A 39 -6.89 4.34 13.07
CA SER A 39 -6.18 3.45 13.99
C SER A 39 -5.27 2.51 13.20
N MET A 40 -3.96 2.67 13.38
CA MET A 40 -2.90 1.87 12.78
C MET A 40 -1.99 1.32 13.85
N ASP A 41 -1.22 0.30 13.50
CA ASP A 41 -0.19 -0.24 14.36
C ASP A 41 0.86 0.85 14.69
N THR A 42 1.21 1.00 15.96
CA THR A 42 2.18 2.01 16.41
C THR A 42 3.54 1.83 15.76
N ALA A 43 3.99 0.59 15.53
CA ALA A 43 5.26 0.33 14.86
C ALA A 43 5.22 0.81 13.40
N PHE A 44 4.08 0.66 12.73
CA PHE A 44 3.90 1.19 11.39
C PHE A 44 3.92 2.73 11.35
N LEU A 45 3.27 3.39 12.31
CA LEU A 45 3.30 4.85 12.41
C LEU A 45 4.73 5.38 12.63
N MET A 46 5.52 4.72 13.48
CA MET A 46 6.93 5.08 13.66
C MET A 46 7.73 4.89 12.37
N GLN A 47 7.54 3.77 11.67
CA GLN A 47 8.20 3.53 10.38
C GLN A 47 7.83 4.58 9.33
N GLN A 48 6.56 5.02 9.30
CA GLN A 48 6.14 6.10 8.41
C GLN A 48 6.85 7.42 8.71
N MET A 49 7.01 7.75 9.98
CA MET A 49 7.77 8.95 10.37
C MET A 49 9.23 8.84 9.91
N THR A 50 9.87 7.69 10.13
CA THR A 50 11.24 7.45 9.66
C THR A 50 11.36 7.58 8.15
N TRP A 51 10.44 7.02 7.36
CA TRP A 51 10.46 7.18 5.91
C TRP A 51 10.27 8.63 5.46
N ARG A 52 9.49 9.43 6.21
CA ARG A 52 9.30 10.85 5.92
C ARG A 52 10.58 11.64 6.18
N GLU A 53 11.26 11.37 7.30
CA GLU A 53 12.56 11.96 7.61
C GLU A 53 13.60 11.58 6.55
N MET A 54 13.70 10.29 6.19
CA MET A 54 14.61 9.84 5.14
C MET A 54 14.34 10.49 3.79
N LEU A 55 13.08 10.72 3.44
CA LEU A 55 12.72 11.39 2.19
C LEU A 55 13.15 12.86 2.19
N ASP A 56 12.97 13.54 3.33
CA ASP A 56 13.35 14.94 3.49
C ASP A 56 14.88 15.12 3.46
N ASP A 57 15.61 14.20 4.09
CA ASP A 57 17.09 14.18 4.09
C ASP A 57 17.67 13.81 2.72
N ALA A 58 16.96 12.97 1.94
CA ALA A 58 17.41 12.49 0.63
C ALA A 58 17.12 13.44 -0.55
N ARG A 59 16.56 14.64 -0.31
CA ARG A 59 16.14 15.56 -1.38
C ARG A 59 17.25 15.93 -2.38
N ASP A 60 18.47 16.06 -1.87
CA ASP A 60 19.65 16.44 -2.67
C ASP A 60 20.69 15.31 -2.74
N ASP A 61 20.34 14.11 -2.27
CA ASP A 61 21.21 12.94 -2.23
C ASP A 61 20.59 11.78 -3.03
N ALA A 62 21.11 11.57 -4.23
CA ALA A 62 20.66 10.54 -5.14
C ALA A 62 20.83 9.11 -4.59
N ASP A 63 21.89 8.86 -3.82
CA ASP A 63 22.18 7.54 -3.25
C ASP A 63 21.23 7.26 -2.07
N ALA A 64 20.99 8.25 -1.21
CA ALA A 64 20.00 8.15 -0.14
C ALA A 64 18.58 7.94 -0.70
N LEU A 65 18.21 8.64 -1.79
CA LEU A 65 16.92 8.46 -2.44
C LEU A 65 16.77 7.06 -3.05
N ALA A 66 17.85 6.52 -3.65
CA ALA A 66 17.87 5.16 -4.18
C ALA A 66 17.77 4.09 -3.07
N ALA A 67 18.41 4.32 -1.92
CA ALA A 67 18.30 3.46 -0.76
C ALA A 67 16.85 3.43 -0.21
N LEU A 68 16.23 4.59 -0.05
CA LEU A 68 14.83 4.69 0.38
C LEU A 68 13.87 4.02 -0.61
N LYS A 69 14.08 4.19 -1.92
CA LYS A 69 13.31 3.46 -2.95
C LYS A 69 13.42 1.95 -2.79
N THR A 70 14.62 1.45 -2.51
CA THR A 70 14.86 0.02 -2.29
C THR A 70 14.12 -0.48 -1.04
N GLU A 71 14.17 0.28 0.04
CA GLU A 71 13.47 -0.06 1.29
C GLU A 71 11.94 -0.11 1.10
N VAL A 72 11.37 0.88 0.41
CA VAL A 72 9.93 0.90 0.12
C VAL A 72 9.51 -0.26 -0.79
N VAL A 73 10.34 -0.64 -1.77
CA VAL A 73 10.08 -1.84 -2.61
C VAL A 73 10.09 -3.13 -1.78
N ALA A 74 11.01 -3.25 -0.83
CA ALA A 74 11.05 -4.38 0.10
C ALA A 74 9.80 -4.41 0.98
N ALA A 75 9.39 -3.26 1.53
CA ALA A 75 8.17 -3.13 2.34
C ALA A 75 6.90 -3.53 1.54
N ARG A 76 6.77 -3.07 0.29
CA ARG A 76 5.66 -3.49 -0.60
C ARG A 76 5.62 -5.00 -0.83
N THR A 77 6.79 -5.61 -1.00
CA THR A 77 6.90 -7.06 -1.19
C THR A 77 6.50 -7.83 0.07
N ALA A 78 6.94 -7.39 1.25
CA ALA A 78 6.55 -7.98 2.52
C ALA A 78 5.05 -7.81 2.81
N MET A 79 4.48 -6.65 2.50
CA MET A 79 3.05 -6.36 2.66
C MET A 79 2.20 -7.27 1.77
N ARG A 80 2.60 -7.44 0.50
CA ARG A 80 1.94 -8.36 -0.42
C ARG A 80 1.97 -9.80 0.09
N ALA A 81 3.12 -10.29 0.56
CA ALA A 81 3.23 -11.64 1.11
C ALA A 81 2.34 -11.82 2.36
N THR A 82 2.32 -10.81 3.24
CA THR A 82 1.46 -10.80 4.43
C THR A 82 -0.02 -10.88 4.05
N LEU A 83 -0.45 -10.07 3.09
CA LEU A 83 -1.85 -10.06 2.65
C LEU A 83 -2.24 -11.33 1.90
N THR A 84 -1.36 -11.90 1.09
CA THR A 84 -1.59 -13.22 0.48
C THR A 84 -1.84 -14.27 1.55
N ARG A 85 -1.01 -14.32 2.62
CA ARG A 85 -1.23 -15.25 3.73
C ARG A 85 -2.56 -15.01 4.43
N LEU A 86 -2.86 -13.76 4.79
CA LEU A 86 -4.07 -13.40 5.53
C LEU A 86 -5.34 -13.68 4.73
N LEU A 87 -5.36 -13.36 3.43
CA LEU A 87 -6.53 -13.49 2.58
C LEU A 87 -6.72 -14.92 2.05
N ASP A 88 -5.67 -15.54 1.52
CA ASP A 88 -5.80 -16.80 0.77
C ASP A 88 -5.74 -18.03 1.71
N ASN A 89 -4.87 -17.98 2.71
CA ASN A 89 -4.60 -19.14 3.58
C ASN A 89 -5.40 -19.08 4.87
N GLU A 90 -5.32 -17.96 5.59
CA GLU A 90 -5.92 -17.82 6.93
C GLU A 90 -7.37 -17.34 6.88
N ARG A 91 -7.76 -16.65 5.80
CA ARG A 91 -9.06 -15.98 5.65
C ARG A 91 -9.37 -15.02 6.80
N ASP A 92 -8.34 -14.41 7.38
CA ASP A 92 -8.46 -13.36 8.39
C ASP A 92 -8.62 -12.00 7.71
N TYR A 93 -9.83 -11.75 7.21
CA TYR A 93 -10.18 -10.53 6.49
C TYR A 93 -10.16 -9.29 7.39
N ALA A 94 -10.37 -9.45 8.70
CA ALA A 94 -10.35 -8.35 9.65
C ALA A 94 -8.93 -7.81 9.80
N THR A 95 -7.96 -8.68 10.07
CA THR A 95 -6.54 -8.30 10.13
C THR A 95 -6.02 -7.83 8.77
N ALA A 96 -6.45 -8.49 7.67
CA ALA A 96 -6.12 -8.03 6.32
C ALA A 96 -6.60 -6.60 6.06
N GLY A 97 -7.79 -6.23 6.55
CA GLY A 97 -8.30 -4.87 6.44
C GLY A 97 -7.42 -3.81 7.12
N LEU A 98 -6.83 -4.14 8.28
CA LEU A 98 -5.84 -3.27 8.93
C LEU A 98 -4.59 -3.12 8.04
N LYS A 99 -4.06 -4.23 7.51
CA LYS A 99 -2.86 -4.22 6.67
C LYS A 99 -3.06 -3.59 5.29
N ILE A 100 -4.26 -3.65 4.72
CA ILE A 100 -4.60 -2.92 3.49
C ILE A 100 -4.51 -1.41 3.71
N ARG A 101 -4.96 -0.91 4.87
CA ARG A 101 -4.82 0.51 5.20
C ARG A 101 -3.35 0.90 5.31
N GLU A 102 -2.52 0.11 5.97
CA GLU A 102 -1.06 0.35 6.00
C GLU A 102 -0.48 0.37 4.57
N TRP A 103 -0.85 -0.59 3.72
CA TRP A 103 -0.39 -0.66 2.34
C TRP A 103 -0.72 0.61 1.53
N MET A 104 -1.89 1.21 1.71
CA MET A 104 -2.25 2.45 0.99
C MET A 104 -1.25 3.58 1.22
N PHE A 105 -0.66 3.68 2.42
CA PHE A 105 0.36 4.69 2.69
C PHE A 105 1.71 4.35 2.07
N VAL A 106 2.06 3.06 2.04
CA VAL A 106 3.28 2.59 1.36
C VAL A 106 3.18 2.87 -0.14
N GLU A 107 2.02 2.66 -0.75
CA GLU A 107 1.79 3.01 -2.16
C GLU A 107 1.91 4.53 -2.39
N LYS A 108 1.31 5.36 -1.52
CA LYS A 108 1.45 6.81 -1.63
C LYS A 108 2.91 7.26 -1.53
N LEU A 109 3.68 6.71 -0.60
CA LEU A 109 5.12 7.01 -0.49
C LEU A 109 5.88 6.55 -1.74
N ALA A 110 5.56 5.37 -2.28
CA ALA A 110 6.18 4.86 -3.50
C ALA A 110 5.89 5.76 -4.72
N GLU A 111 4.67 6.28 -4.83
CA GLU A 111 4.28 7.25 -5.86
C GLU A 111 5.07 8.55 -5.72
N GLU A 112 5.17 9.10 -4.51
CA GLU A 112 5.97 10.31 -4.25
C GLU A 112 7.45 10.09 -4.62
N LEU A 113 8.04 8.96 -4.22
CA LEU A 113 9.41 8.59 -4.57
C LEU A 113 9.63 8.42 -6.08
N ALA A 114 8.63 7.93 -6.81
CA ALA A 114 8.72 7.79 -8.26
C ALA A 114 8.80 9.14 -8.97
N HIS A 115 8.21 10.19 -8.39
CA HIS A 115 8.27 11.56 -8.90
C HIS A 115 9.44 12.37 -8.33
N ALA A 116 10.06 11.92 -7.24
CA ALA A 116 11.23 12.56 -6.66
C ALA A 116 12.45 12.44 -7.59
N GLN A 117 13.01 13.59 -7.95
CA GLN A 117 14.29 13.74 -8.62
C GLN A 117 15.24 14.50 -7.68
N PRO A 118 16.52 14.09 -7.56
CA PRO A 118 17.48 14.86 -6.80
C PRO A 118 17.60 16.27 -7.41
N ALA A 119 17.63 17.31 -6.59
CA ALA A 119 17.96 18.64 -7.10
C ALA A 119 19.39 18.59 -7.66
N GLY A 120 19.54 18.97 -8.94
CA GLY A 120 20.82 18.99 -9.64
C GLY A 120 21.73 20.13 -9.23
#